data_AF-A0A382TZH7-F1
#
_entry.id   AF-A0A382TZH7-F1
#
_cell.length_a   1.000
_cell.length_b   1.000
_cell.length_c   1.000
_cell.angle_alpha   90.00
_cell.angle_beta   90.00
_cell.angle_gamma   90.00
#
_symmetry.space_group_name_H-M   'P 1'
#
loop_
_entity.id
_entity.type
_entity.pdbx_description
1 polymer ?
#
loop_
_entity_poly.entity_id
_entity_poly.type
_entity_poly.pdbx_seq_one_letter_code
_entity_poly.pdbx_strand_id
1 'polypeptide(L)'
;LTSGQVGFICASIKEVRGAPVGDTIIESGKKTNSLPGFKEINPQVYAALFPQSANEFESFRDALEKLCINDASLKYEPEQSEALGAGFRCGFLGTLHMEIVIERLNREYGMTLIATAPTVAYKLIDNNGHEKIIENPSFLPESNKYSSILEPISQANILVPDSFIGAVMKLCNQRRGKQKSIRYVANQAELIYEIPLSEVVIDFFDRLKSVSKGYASLDYSLSRYEESEVVKLDILLNGDKVDALSIMVHKSNAPMKARQFTESLKKVIPRQQFDVAIQAAIGGKIISRQTVKAYRK
;
A
#
# COMPACT_ATOMS: atom_id res chain seq x y z
N LEU A 1 -35.52 -19.98 -3.13
CA LEU A 1 -34.50 -20.16 -2.07
C LEU A 1 -35.20 -20.46 -0.77
N THR A 2 -35.00 -21.66 -0.21
CA THR A 2 -35.45 -22.04 1.13
C THR A 2 -34.26 -22.18 2.08
N SER A 3 -34.53 -22.37 3.38
CA SER A 3 -33.48 -22.49 4.40
C SER A 3 -32.45 -23.57 4.03
N GLY A 4 -31.16 -23.21 4.10
CA GLY A 4 -30.03 -24.09 3.81
C GLY A 4 -29.61 -24.16 2.34
N GLN A 5 -30.27 -23.44 1.43
CA GLN A 5 -29.93 -23.44 0.00
C GLN A 5 -28.98 -22.29 -0.38
N VAL A 6 -28.09 -22.56 -1.32
CA VAL A 6 -27.23 -21.56 -1.98
C VAL A 6 -27.79 -21.26 -3.37
N GLY A 7 -27.90 -20.00 -3.73
CA GLY A 7 -28.31 -19.55 -5.07
C GLY A 7 -28.19 -18.04 -5.21
N PHE A 8 -28.89 -17.46 -6.19
CA PHE A 8 -28.81 -16.02 -6.49
C PHE A 8 -30.19 -15.36 -6.41
N ILE A 9 -30.20 -14.04 -6.18
CA ILE A 9 -31.41 -13.19 -6.18
C ILE A 9 -31.16 -12.02 -7.13
N CYS A 10 -32.10 -11.76 -8.04
CA CYS A 10 -32.09 -10.58 -8.90
C CYS A 10 -33.15 -9.58 -8.40
N ALA A 11 -32.72 -8.45 -7.84
CA ALA A 11 -33.61 -7.47 -7.19
C ALA A 11 -33.51 -6.04 -7.76
N SER A 12 -33.11 -5.89 -9.04
CA SER A 12 -32.92 -4.58 -9.70
C SER A 12 -32.00 -3.61 -8.92
N ILE A 13 -30.99 -4.15 -8.25
CA ILE A 13 -29.99 -3.38 -7.51
C ILE A 13 -29.08 -2.69 -8.54
N LYS A 14 -29.01 -1.36 -8.49
CA LYS A 14 -28.28 -0.55 -9.49
C LYS A 14 -26.76 -0.59 -9.31
N GLU A 15 -26.29 -0.67 -8.07
CA GLU A 15 -24.88 -0.60 -7.72
C GLU A 15 -24.50 -1.80 -6.87
N VAL A 16 -23.32 -2.38 -7.10
CA VAL A 16 -22.84 -3.54 -6.32
C VAL A 16 -22.60 -3.20 -4.85
N ARG A 17 -22.36 -1.91 -4.54
CA ARG A 17 -22.33 -1.40 -3.16
C ARG A 17 -23.69 -1.51 -2.43
N GLY A 18 -24.79 -1.64 -3.16
CA GLY A 18 -26.13 -1.82 -2.61
C GLY A 18 -26.41 -3.22 -2.04
N ALA A 19 -25.54 -4.20 -2.30
CA ALA A 19 -25.58 -5.53 -1.68
C ALA A 19 -24.15 -6.01 -1.37
N PRO A 20 -23.53 -5.47 -0.30
CA PRO A 20 -22.15 -5.80 0.03
C PRO A 20 -22.00 -7.26 0.46
N VAL A 21 -20.85 -7.85 0.16
CA VAL A 21 -20.57 -9.27 0.46
C VAL A 21 -20.58 -9.50 1.97
N GLY A 22 -21.40 -10.44 2.42
CA GLY A 22 -21.57 -10.78 3.84
C GLY A 22 -22.74 -10.07 4.53
N ASP A 23 -23.47 -9.21 3.83
CA ASP A 23 -24.67 -8.57 4.36
C ASP A 23 -25.88 -9.54 4.40
N THR A 24 -26.89 -9.19 5.19
CA THR A 24 -28.10 -10.00 5.40
C THR A 24 -29.30 -9.38 4.71
N ILE A 25 -29.81 -10.04 3.67
CA ILE A 25 -31.06 -9.65 3.01
C ILE A 25 -32.24 -10.19 3.81
N ILE A 26 -33.13 -9.29 4.24
CA ILE A 26 -34.37 -9.64 4.94
C ILE A 26 -35.59 -9.13 4.15
N GLU A 27 -36.75 -9.75 4.39
CA GLU A 27 -38.01 -9.29 3.83
C GLU A 27 -38.42 -7.94 4.44
N SER A 28 -38.90 -7.02 3.60
CA SER A 28 -39.36 -5.69 4.03
C SER A 28 -40.44 -5.80 5.11
N GLY A 29 -40.28 -5.05 6.20
CA GLY A 29 -41.21 -5.03 7.33
C GLY A 29 -40.96 -6.10 8.40
N LYS A 30 -40.05 -7.06 8.19
CA LYS A 30 -39.60 -7.97 9.26
C LYS A 30 -38.52 -7.32 10.12
N LYS A 31 -38.64 -7.51 11.44
CA LYS A 31 -37.61 -7.13 12.43
C LYS A 31 -36.73 -8.33 12.75
N THR A 32 -35.92 -8.74 11.77
CA THR A 32 -34.90 -9.77 11.98
C THR A 32 -33.55 -9.10 12.11
N ASN A 33 -32.77 -9.48 13.12
CA ASN A 33 -31.42 -8.94 13.30
C ASN A 33 -30.51 -9.46 12.18
N SER A 34 -29.60 -8.60 11.70
CA SER A 34 -28.56 -9.00 10.75
C SER A 34 -27.68 -10.10 11.33
N LEU A 35 -27.14 -10.95 10.45
CA LEU A 35 -26.19 -11.96 10.87
C LEU A 35 -24.92 -11.31 11.42
N PRO A 36 -24.34 -11.87 12.49
CA PRO A 36 -23.08 -11.37 13.02
C PRO A 36 -21.94 -11.63 12.02
N GLY A 37 -20.98 -10.72 11.96
CA GLY A 37 -19.73 -10.92 11.20
C GLY A 37 -19.58 -10.04 9.95
N PHE A 38 -20.63 -9.36 9.50
CA PHE A 38 -20.48 -8.36 8.45
C PHE A 38 -19.61 -7.20 8.94
N LYS A 39 -18.56 -6.90 8.18
CA LYS A 39 -17.68 -5.75 8.39
C LYS A 39 -17.36 -5.16 7.03
N GLU A 40 -17.47 -3.84 6.92
CA GLU A 40 -16.97 -3.16 5.74
C GLU A 40 -15.45 -3.32 5.67
N ILE A 41 -14.97 -3.88 4.57
CA ILE A 41 -13.55 -4.14 4.38
C ILE A 41 -12.90 -2.85 3.92
N ASN A 42 -12.14 -2.23 4.81
CA ASN A 42 -11.38 -1.02 4.48
C ASN A 42 -10.09 -1.38 3.74
N PRO A 43 -9.71 -0.60 2.71
CA PRO A 43 -8.44 -0.79 2.03
C PRO A 43 -7.27 -0.65 3.01
N GLN A 44 -6.31 -1.57 2.90
CA GLN A 44 -5.11 -1.59 3.73
C GLN A 44 -3.89 -1.00 3.02
N VAL A 45 -3.92 -0.99 1.69
CA VAL A 45 -2.83 -0.54 0.82
C VAL A 45 -3.38 0.50 -0.13
N TYR A 46 -2.63 1.58 -0.35
CA TYR A 46 -3.01 2.65 -1.26
C TYR A 46 -1.89 2.92 -2.25
N ALA A 47 -2.23 3.13 -3.52
CA ALA A 47 -1.27 3.56 -4.53
C ALA A 47 -1.95 4.54 -5.48
N ALA A 48 -1.20 5.52 -5.97
CA ALA A 48 -1.67 6.39 -7.03
C ALA A 48 -1.34 5.77 -8.39
N LEU A 49 -2.34 5.72 -9.27
CA LEU A 49 -2.24 5.21 -10.63
C LEU A 49 -2.40 6.38 -11.59
N PHE A 50 -1.48 6.51 -12.53
CA PHE A 50 -1.47 7.56 -13.54
C PHE A 50 -1.44 6.94 -14.95
N PRO A 51 -2.25 7.41 -15.90
CA PRO A 51 -2.11 6.99 -17.28
C PRO A 51 -0.80 7.52 -17.86
N GLN A 52 -0.18 6.77 -18.77
CA GLN A 52 1.04 7.23 -19.44
C GLN A 52 0.79 8.47 -20.31
N SER A 53 -0.42 8.63 -20.84
CA SER A 53 -0.87 9.76 -21.64
C SER A 53 -2.02 10.48 -20.95
N ALA A 54 -1.95 11.81 -20.85
CA ALA A 54 -3.00 12.63 -20.25
C ALA A 54 -4.36 12.51 -21.00
N ASN A 55 -4.33 12.17 -22.29
CA ASN A 55 -5.54 11.99 -23.10
C ASN A 55 -6.34 10.74 -22.70
N GLU A 56 -5.71 9.79 -22.00
CA GLU A 56 -6.34 8.54 -21.58
C GLU A 56 -7.03 8.65 -20.22
N PHE A 57 -6.98 9.82 -19.55
CA PHE A 57 -7.55 10.00 -18.22
C PHE A 57 -9.04 9.67 -18.14
N GLU A 58 -9.84 10.12 -19.12
CA GLU A 58 -11.27 9.84 -19.16
C GLU A 58 -11.55 8.35 -19.40
N SER A 59 -10.80 7.72 -20.30
CA SER A 59 -10.89 6.26 -20.53
C SER A 59 -10.46 5.46 -19.31
N PHE A 60 -9.46 5.95 -18.56
CA PHE A 60 -9.02 5.35 -17.32
C PHE A 60 -10.11 5.42 -16.24
N ARG A 61 -10.77 6.57 -16.09
CA ARG A 61 -11.90 6.74 -15.16
C ARG A 61 -13.02 5.76 -15.47
N ASP A 62 -13.40 5.67 -16.74
CA ASP A 62 -14.48 4.78 -17.19
C ASP A 62 -14.12 3.30 -16.98
N ALA A 63 -12.84 2.94 -17.16
CA ALA A 63 -12.35 1.58 -16.88
C ALA A 63 -12.38 1.26 -15.38
N LEU A 64 -11.95 2.18 -14.52
CA LEU A 64 -12.03 2.03 -13.06
C LEU A 64 -13.48 1.89 -12.58
N GLU A 65 -14.39 2.70 -13.11
CA GLU A 65 -15.81 2.64 -12.76
C GLU A 65 -16.40 1.27 -13.12
N LYS A 66 -16.14 0.76 -14.33
CA LYS A 66 -16.54 -0.58 -14.76
C LYS A 66 -15.93 -1.68 -13.90
N LEU A 67 -14.67 -1.52 -13.47
CA LEU A 67 -14.01 -2.50 -12.62
C LEU A 67 -14.61 -2.51 -11.21
N CYS A 68 -14.92 -1.34 -10.65
CA CYS A 68 -15.58 -1.19 -9.35
C CYS A 68 -17.00 -1.74 -9.30
N ILE A 69 -17.68 -1.88 -10.45
CA ILE A 69 -18.95 -2.63 -10.51
C ILE A 69 -18.71 -4.09 -10.11
N ASN A 70 -17.61 -4.71 -10.55
CA ASN A 70 -17.34 -6.11 -10.23
C ASN A 70 -16.60 -6.28 -8.90
N ASP A 71 -15.82 -5.27 -8.49
CA ASP A 71 -15.00 -5.30 -7.28
C ASP A 71 -15.46 -4.25 -6.26
N ALA A 72 -16.23 -4.70 -5.27
CA ALA A 72 -16.73 -3.85 -4.20
C ALA A 72 -15.64 -3.35 -3.25
N SER A 73 -14.44 -3.94 -3.26
CA SER A 73 -13.34 -3.61 -2.36
C SER A 73 -12.43 -2.50 -2.89
N LEU A 74 -12.44 -2.28 -4.21
CA LEU A 74 -11.69 -1.22 -4.86
C LEU A 74 -12.34 0.14 -4.56
N LYS A 75 -11.59 1.01 -3.87
CA LYS A 75 -11.95 2.42 -3.67
C LYS A 75 -11.00 3.27 -4.49
N TYR A 76 -11.49 4.33 -5.13
CA TYR A 76 -10.64 5.27 -5.86
C TYR A 76 -11.12 6.71 -5.68
N GLU A 77 -10.17 7.63 -5.67
CA GLU A 77 -10.39 9.08 -5.59
C GLU A 77 -9.50 9.80 -6.60
N PRO A 78 -9.97 10.89 -7.24
CA PRO A 78 -9.14 11.64 -8.16
C PRO A 78 -7.94 12.27 -7.44
N GLU A 79 -6.75 12.14 -8.01
CA GLU A 79 -5.51 12.72 -7.48
C GLU A 79 -4.78 13.48 -8.58
N GLN A 80 -4.20 14.64 -8.24
CA GLN A 80 -3.41 15.43 -9.15
C GLN A 80 -1.97 15.52 -8.65
N SER A 81 -1.03 15.16 -9.52
CA SER A 81 0.40 15.26 -9.28
C SER A 81 1.01 16.29 -10.22
N GLU A 82 1.92 17.14 -9.70
CA GLU A 82 2.66 18.10 -10.53
C GLU A 82 3.53 17.40 -11.58
N ALA A 83 4.08 16.22 -11.26
CA ALA A 83 5.01 15.51 -12.12
C ALA A 83 4.34 14.51 -13.08
N LEU A 84 3.27 13.84 -12.63
CA LEU A 84 2.61 12.76 -13.38
C LEU A 84 1.25 13.17 -13.96
N GLY A 85 0.77 14.38 -13.66
CA GLY A 85 -0.52 14.88 -14.12
C GLY A 85 -1.71 14.33 -13.32
N ALA A 86 -2.85 14.18 -13.98
CA ALA A 86 -4.07 13.69 -13.36
C ALA A 86 -4.10 12.15 -13.33
N GLY A 87 -4.46 11.60 -12.18
CA GLY A 87 -4.59 10.16 -11.96
C GLY A 87 -5.61 9.86 -10.87
N PHE A 88 -5.54 8.65 -10.33
CA PHE A 88 -6.44 8.21 -9.26
C PHE A 88 -5.65 7.58 -8.12
N ARG A 89 -5.95 8.02 -6.91
CA ARG A 89 -5.58 7.33 -5.68
C ARG A 89 -6.47 6.11 -5.54
N CYS A 90 -5.90 4.92 -5.57
CA CYS A 90 -6.64 3.67 -5.45
C CYS A 90 -6.29 2.96 -4.13
N GLY A 91 -7.32 2.49 -3.43
CA GLY A 91 -7.23 1.66 -2.24
C GLY A 91 -7.48 0.19 -2.56
N PHE A 92 -6.61 -0.68 -2.05
CA PHE A 92 -6.59 -2.12 -2.26
C PHE A 92 -6.58 -2.88 -0.92
N LEU A 93 -7.05 -4.14 -0.95
CA LEU A 93 -6.96 -5.05 0.19
C LEU A 93 -5.52 -5.45 0.54
N GLY A 94 -4.62 -5.44 -0.44
CA GLY A 94 -3.23 -5.86 -0.31
C GLY A 94 -2.46 -5.64 -1.61
N THR A 95 -1.17 -5.99 -1.60
CA THR A 95 -0.29 -5.84 -2.78
C THR A 95 -0.73 -6.73 -3.95
N LEU A 96 -1.12 -7.98 -3.68
CA LEU A 96 -1.59 -8.89 -4.73
C LEU A 96 -2.88 -8.37 -5.39
N HIS A 97 -3.79 -7.81 -4.59
CA HIS A 97 -5.01 -7.21 -5.13
C HIS A 97 -4.70 -6.04 -6.07
N MET A 98 -3.73 -5.20 -5.69
CA MET A 98 -3.23 -4.10 -6.53
C MET A 98 -2.66 -4.63 -7.86
N GLU A 99 -1.80 -5.66 -7.82
CA GLU A 99 -1.22 -6.26 -9.04
C GLU A 99 -2.29 -6.82 -9.97
N ILE A 100 -3.29 -7.53 -9.44
CA ILE A 100 -4.40 -8.07 -10.22
C ILE A 100 -5.18 -6.93 -10.87
N VAL A 101 -5.52 -5.86 -10.13
CA VAL A 101 -6.27 -4.72 -10.67
C VAL A 101 -5.49 -4.04 -11.79
N ILE A 102 -4.19 -3.78 -11.61
CA ILE A 102 -3.34 -3.18 -12.63
C ILE A 102 -3.27 -4.06 -13.88
N GLU A 103 -3.05 -5.37 -13.71
CA GLU A 103 -2.96 -6.30 -14.83
C GLU A 103 -4.29 -6.43 -15.59
N ARG A 104 -5.42 -6.39 -14.88
CA ARG A 104 -6.75 -6.36 -15.51
C ARG A 104 -6.97 -5.08 -16.31
N LEU A 105 -6.60 -3.92 -15.77
CA LEU A 105 -6.69 -2.64 -16.49
C LEU A 105 -5.84 -2.66 -17.77
N ASN A 106 -4.66 -3.26 -17.72
CA ASN A 106 -3.80 -3.42 -18.88
C ASN A 106 -4.39 -4.40 -19.91
N ARG A 107 -4.78 -5.61 -19.49
CA ARG A 107 -5.26 -6.66 -20.41
C ARG A 107 -6.66 -6.43 -20.95
N GLU A 108 -7.60 -5.97 -20.12
CA GLU A 108 -9.01 -5.84 -20.50
C GLU A 108 -9.29 -4.50 -21.18
N TYR A 109 -8.56 -3.44 -20.79
CA TYR A 109 -8.82 -2.07 -21.28
C TYR A 109 -7.65 -1.48 -22.07
N GLY A 110 -6.53 -2.19 -22.22
CA GLY A 110 -5.37 -1.73 -23.00
C GLY A 110 -4.62 -0.56 -22.37
N MET A 111 -4.82 -0.32 -21.06
CA MET A 111 -4.31 0.86 -20.38
C MET A 111 -2.89 0.62 -19.84
N THR A 112 -1.93 1.43 -20.26
CA THR A 112 -0.57 1.40 -19.68
C THR A 112 -0.50 2.42 -18.54
N LEU A 113 -0.41 1.91 -17.31
CA LEU A 113 -0.47 2.71 -16.09
C LEU A 113 0.90 2.79 -15.40
N ILE A 114 1.18 3.96 -14.84
CA ILE A 114 2.30 4.22 -13.94
C ILE A 114 1.74 4.18 -12.52
N ALA A 115 2.21 3.22 -11.72
CA ALA A 115 1.85 3.11 -10.31
C ALA A 115 2.93 3.71 -9.41
N THR A 116 2.52 4.48 -8.40
CA THR A 116 3.43 4.92 -7.33
C THR A 116 3.76 3.77 -6.39
N ALA A 117 4.77 3.97 -5.54
CA ALA A 117 5.02 3.03 -4.46
C ALA A 117 3.76 2.89 -3.58
N PRO A 118 3.39 1.66 -3.20
CA PRO A 118 2.25 1.45 -2.32
C PRO A 118 2.55 1.99 -0.92
N THR A 119 1.56 2.63 -0.32
CA THR A 119 1.60 3.17 1.04
C THR A 119 0.48 2.58 1.89
N VAL A 120 0.56 2.81 3.20
CA VAL A 120 -0.45 2.40 4.17
C VAL A 120 -1.09 3.63 4.81
N ALA A 121 -2.29 3.46 5.34
CA ALA A 121 -2.97 4.51 6.10
C ALA A 121 -2.30 4.68 7.47
N TYR A 122 -1.76 5.87 7.74
CA TYR A 122 -1.29 6.28 9.06
C TYR A 122 -2.40 7.01 9.80
N LYS A 123 -2.39 6.95 11.13
CA LYS A 123 -3.21 7.84 11.95
C LYS A 123 -2.33 8.92 12.54
N LEU A 124 -2.77 10.16 12.45
CA LEU A 124 -2.11 11.33 13.00
C LEU A 124 -2.97 11.86 14.15
N ILE A 125 -2.34 12.14 15.28
CA ILE A 125 -2.98 12.78 16.42
C ILE A 125 -2.60 14.25 16.40
N ASP A 126 -3.59 15.12 16.18
CA ASP A 126 -3.40 16.57 16.23
C ASP A 126 -3.03 17.03 17.65
N ASN A 127 -2.52 18.26 17.80
CA ASN A 127 -2.22 18.84 19.12
C ASN A 127 -3.45 18.94 20.05
N ASN A 128 -4.65 18.89 19.48
CA ASN A 128 -5.92 18.89 20.19
C ASN A 128 -6.43 17.48 20.56
N GLY A 129 -5.67 16.43 20.22
CA GLY A 129 -6.05 15.02 20.46
C GLY A 129 -7.02 14.44 19.42
N HIS A 130 -7.28 15.15 18.31
CA HIS A 130 -8.13 14.65 17.23
C HIS A 130 -7.35 13.67 16.34
N GLU A 131 -7.97 12.54 16.00
CA GLU A 131 -7.39 11.56 15.07
C GLU A 131 -7.75 11.91 13.63
N LYS A 132 -6.74 11.95 12.75
CA LYS A 132 -6.88 12.09 11.30
C LYS A 132 -6.17 10.94 10.59
N ILE A 133 -6.82 10.35 9.59
CA ILE A 133 -6.21 9.32 8.75
C ILE A 133 -5.47 9.99 7.59
N ILE A 134 -4.25 9.51 7.31
CA ILE A 134 -3.39 10.00 6.25
C ILE A 134 -2.96 8.82 5.38
N GLU A 135 -3.47 8.81 4.16
CA GLU A 135 -3.17 7.79 3.15
C GLU A 135 -2.06 8.26 2.21
N ASN A 136 -2.04 9.56 1.91
CA ASN A 136 -1.05 10.20 1.05
C ASN A 136 0.02 10.91 1.89
N PRO A 137 1.31 10.55 1.74
CA PRO A 137 2.42 11.24 2.41
C PRO A 137 2.44 12.76 2.19
N SER A 138 1.98 13.24 1.04
CA SER A 138 1.95 14.67 0.72
C SER A 138 0.95 15.47 1.57
N PHE A 139 -0.09 14.81 2.10
CA PHE A 139 -1.05 15.42 3.02
C PHE A 139 -0.59 15.42 4.47
N LEU A 140 0.61 14.92 4.76
CA LEU A 140 1.20 15.04 6.08
C LEU A 140 1.45 16.53 6.39
N PRO A 141 0.80 17.10 7.43
CA PRO A 141 1.03 18.47 7.81
C PRO A 141 2.45 18.65 8.37
N GLU A 142 2.90 19.90 8.51
CA GLU A 142 4.18 20.21 9.13
C GLU A 142 4.26 19.67 10.57
N SER A 143 5.47 19.33 11.01
CA SER A 143 5.73 18.70 12.32
C SER A 143 5.20 19.45 13.54
N ASN A 144 4.92 20.74 13.42
CA ASN A 144 4.36 21.55 14.52
C ASN A 144 2.85 21.39 14.70
N LYS A 145 2.15 20.79 13.73
CA LYS A 145 0.68 20.69 13.72
C LYS A 145 0.15 19.38 14.31
N TYR A 146 1.03 18.43 14.62
CA TYR A 146 0.65 17.13 15.16
C TYR A 146 1.55 16.73 16.34
N SER A 147 0.98 15.94 17.25
CA SER A 147 1.67 15.47 18.44
C SER A 147 2.35 14.12 18.21
N SER A 148 1.65 13.18 17.57
CA SER A 148 2.19 11.85 17.29
C SER A 148 1.62 11.23 16.02
N ILE A 149 2.37 10.26 15.48
CA ILE A 149 1.98 9.45 14.32
C ILE A 149 1.88 8.00 14.79
N LEU A 150 0.72 7.39 14.55
CA LEU A 150 0.51 5.97 14.77
C LEU A 150 0.64 5.24 13.43
N GLU A 151 1.52 4.24 13.40
CA GLU A 151 1.67 3.36 12.26
C GLU A 151 0.82 2.09 12.42
N PRO A 152 0.26 1.55 11.32
CA PRO A 152 -0.48 0.29 11.35
C PRO A 152 0.48 -0.89 11.58
N ILE A 153 0.22 -1.68 12.62
CA ILE A 153 0.93 -2.92 12.91
C ILE A 153 0.08 -4.10 12.46
N SER A 154 0.67 -4.93 11.61
CA SER A 154 0.07 -6.19 11.15
C SER A 154 0.57 -7.35 11.99
N GLN A 155 -0.32 -8.30 12.27
CA GLN A 155 0.07 -9.63 12.72
C GLN A 155 0.31 -10.48 11.47
N ALA A 156 1.55 -10.94 11.30
CA ALA A 156 1.99 -11.80 10.22
C ALA A 156 2.15 -13.24 10.73
N ASN A 157 1.35 -14.15 10.20
CA ASN A 157 1.43 -15.58 10.42
C ASN A 157 2.21 -16.20 9.26
N ILE A 158 3.37 -16.78 9.56
CA ILE A 158 4.27 -17.33 8.55
C ILE A 158 4.44 -18.82 8.81
N LEU A 159 4.05 -19.66 7.85
CA LEU A 159 4.35 -21.09 7.88
C LEU A 159 5.57 -21.35 7.00
N VAL A 160 6.59 -22.00 7.57
CA VAL A 160 7.85 -22.27 6.89
C VAL A 160 8.46 -23.61 7.33
N PRO A 161 9.13 -24.36 6.44
CA PRO A 161 9.90 -25.55 6.84
C PRO A 161 11.08 -25.21 7.77
N ASP A 162 11.45 -26.15 8.64
CA ASP A 162 12.46 -25.94 9.69
C ASP A 162 13.82 -25.45 9.16
N SER A 163 14.19 -25.88 7.96
CA SER A 163 15.46 -25.51 7.32
C SER A 163 15.61 -24.03 6.99
N PHE A 164 14.51 -23.27 6.91
CA PHE A 164 14.52 -21.85 6.52
C PHE A 164 14.15 -20.89 7.65
N ILE A 165 13.81 -21.39 8.84
CA ILE A 165 13.37 -20.57 9.99
C ILE A 165 14.34 -19.42 10.27
N GLY A 166 15.64 -19.72 10.39
CA GLY A 166 16.65 -18.70 10.72
C GLY A 166 16.73 -17.56 9.70
N ALA A 167 16.58 -17.88 8.40
CA ALA A 167 16.58 -16.88 7.34
C ALA A 167 15.32 -16.00 7.39
N VAL A 168 14.15 -16.61 7.65
CA VAL A 168 12.87 -15.89 7.80
C VAL A 168 12.87 -15.00 9.04
N MET A 169 13.32 -15.50 10.19
CA MET A 169 13.43 -14.69 11.42
C MET A 169 14.34 -13.48 11.22
N LYS A 170 15.47 -13.66 10.52
CA LYS A 170 16.37 -12.55 10.17
C LYS A 170 15.67 -11.50 9.31
N LEU A 171 14.88 -11.93 8.33
CA LEU A 171 14.09 -11.02 7.48
C LEU A 171 13.05 -10.24 8.30
N CYS A 172 12.28 -10.91 9.17
CA CYS A 172 11.31 -10.27 10.04
C CYS A 172 11.98 -9.23 10.97
N ASN A 173 13.11 -9.58 11.57
CA ASN A 173 13.84 -8.67 12.46
C ASN A 173 14.39 -7.44 11.71
N GLN A 174 14.89 -7.61 10.47
CA GLN A 174 15.31 -6.48 9.62
C GLN A 174 14.15 -5.51 9.32
N ARG A 175 12.92 -6.02 9.31
CA ARG A 175 11.69 -5.27 9.02
C ARG A 175 11.00 -4.75 10.29
N ARG A 176 11.73 -4.63 11.40
CA ARG A 176 11.23 -4.18 12.71
C ARG A 176 10.15 -5.10 13.29
N GLY A 177 10.15 -6.37 12.88
CA GLY A 177 9.22 -7.37 13.38
C GLY A 177 9.51 -7.75 14.83
N LYS A 178 8.47 -7.80 15.66
CA LYS A 178 8.52 -8.33 17.03
C LYS A 178 7.95 -9.75 17.02
N GLN A 179 8.75 -10.75 17.36
CA GLN A 179 8.28 -12.13 17.46
C GLN A 179 7.29 -12.27 18.62
N LYS A 180 6.16 -12.93 18.39
CA LYS A 180 5.16 -13.25 19.41
C LYS A 180 5.15 -14.70 19.80
N SER A 181 5.17 -15.60 18.82
CA SER A 181 5.22 -17.02 19.08
C SER A 181 5.93 -17.75 17.95
N ILE A 182 6.48 -18.91 18.33
CA ILE A 182 6.94 -19.93 17.41
C ILE A 182 6.31 -21.24 17.85
N ARG A 183 5.66 -21.95 16.93
CA ARG A 183 5.06 -23.25 17.18
C ARG A 183 5.54 -24.23 16.12
N TYR A 184 6.03 -25.37 16.55
CA TYR A 184 6.41 -26.45 15.64
C TYR A 184 5.19 -27.34 15.37
N VAL A 185 4.95 -27.60 14.09
CA VAL A 185 3.89 -28.45 13.55
C VAL A 185 4.55 -29.48 12.64
N ALA A 186 4.86 -30.65 13.20
CA ALA A 186 5.63 -31.71 12.54
C ALA A 186 6.97 -31.19 11.97
N ASN A 187 7.09 -31.09 10.64
CA ASN A 187 8.31 -30.67 9.93
C ASN A 187 8.27 -29.18 9.50
N GLN A 188 7.34 -28.41 10.06
CA GLN A 188 7.14 -27.00 9.77
C GLN A 188 7.06 -26.21 11.06
N ALA A 189 7.40 -24.93 10.99
CA ALA A 189 7.16 -23.97 12.05
C ALA A 189 6.16 -22.91 11.60
N GLU A 190 5.26 -22.59 12.52
CA GLU A 190 4.40 -21.42 12.50
C GLU A 190 5.07 -20.31 13.31
N LEU A 191 5.39 -19.22 12.63
CA LEU A 191 5.97 -18.01 13.22
C LEU A 191 4.90 -16.92 13.22
N ILE A 192 4.60 -16.38 14.40
CA ILE A 192 3.73 -15.21 14.53
C ILE A 192 4.60 -14.01 14.88
N TYR A 193 4.57 -13.02 14.00
CA TYR A 193 5.28 -11.76 14.15
C TYR A 193 4.32 -10.59 14.11
N GLU A 194 4.61 -9.54 14.86
CA GLU A 194 4.03 -8.22 14.64
C GLU A 194 4.99 -7.39 13.82
N ILE A 195 4.57 -7.03 12.61
CA ILE A 195 5.39 -6.26 11.67
C ILE A 195 4.60 -5.02 11.24
N PRO A 196 5.21 -3.83 11.23
CA PRO A 196 4.60 -2.64 10.65
C PRO A 196 4.15 -2.91 9.21
N LEU A 197 2.89 -2.63 8.91
CA LEU A 197 2.29 -2.94 7.60
C LEU A 197 3.04 -2.24 6.46
N SER A 198 3.59 -1.05 6.72
CA SER A 198 4.45 -0.31 5.79
C SER A 198 5.70 -1.07 5.34
N GLU A 199 6.23 -1.97 6.18
CA GLU A 199 7.38 -2.81 5.86
C GLU A 199 6.97 -4.14 5.20
N VAL A 200 5.72 -4.59 5.40
CA VAL A 200 5.15 -5.78 4.75
C VAL A 200 4.78 -5.48 3.29
N VAL A 201 4.21 -4.31 3.04
CA VAL A 201 3.73 -3.90 1.71
C VAL A 201 4.89 -3.64 0.73
N ILE A 202 6.10 -3.38 1.22
CA ILE A 202 7.28 -3.10 0.38
C ILE A 202 8.22 -4.31 0.34
N ASP A 203 8.13 -5.10 -0.73
CA ASP A 203 9.11 -6.15 -1.09
C ASP A 203 9.32 -7.20 0.04
N PHE A 204 8.33 -7.38 0.93
CA PHE A 204 8.43 -8.40 1.98
C PHE A 204 8.09 -9.78 1.43
N PHE A 205 7.00 -9.88 0.67
CA PHE A 205 6.53 -11.14 0.11
C PHE A 205 7.57 -11.76 -0.84
N ASP A 206 8.13 -10.97 -1.75
CA ASP A 206 9.15 -11.44 -2.69
C ASP A 206 10.44 -11.88 -1.99
N ARG A 207 10.91 -11.10 -1.00
CA ARG A 207 12.07 -11.49 -0.18
C ARG A 207 11.78 -12.74 0.65
N LEU A 208 10.59 -12.87 1.21
CA LEU A 208 10.18 -14.06 1.97
C LEU A 208 10.19 -15.30 1.08
N LYS A 209 9.63 -15.20 -0.13
CA LYS A 209 9.68 -16.26 -1.13
C LYS A 209 11.11 -16.57 -1.55
N SER A 210 11.95 -15.57 -1.77
CA SER A 210 13.36 -15.76 -2.14
C SER A 210 14.16 -16.51 -1.06
N VAL A 211 14.10 -16.07 0.21
CA VAL A 211 14.87 -16.70 1.31
C VAL A 211 14.39 -18.10 1.66
N SER A 212 13.12 -18.39 1.38
CA SER A 212 12.50 -19.70 1.63
C SER A 212 12.44 -20.59 0.40
N LYS A 213 13.00 -20.18 -0.74
CA LYS A 213 12.85 -20.87 -2.04
C LYS A 213 11.39 -21.15 -2.43
N GLY A 214 10.49 -20.27 -2.01
CA GLY A 214 9.05 -20.32 -2.28
C GLY A 214 8.22 -21.08 -1.26
N TYR A 215 8.85 -21.82 -0.33
CA TYR A 215 8.15 -22.69 0.62
C TYR A 215 7.42 -21.95 1.74
N ALA A 216 7.83 -20.72 2.08
CA ALA A 216 7.14 -19.95 3.11
C ALA A 216 5.80 -19.43 2.59
N SER A 217 4.76 -19.51 3.42
CA SER A 217 3.49 -18.82 3.21
C SER A 217 3.35 -17.69 4.22
N LEU A 218 2.60 -16.66 3.85
CA LEU A 218 2.35 -15.49 4.66
C LEU A 218 0.85 -15.20 4.63
N ASP A 219 0.28 -15.11 5.81
CA ASP A 219 -1.01 -14.51 6.06
C ASP A 219 -0.79 -13.30 6.98
N TYR A 220 -1.45 -12.18 6.71
CA TYR A 220 -1.34 -11.02 7.58
C TYR A 220 -2.65 -10.26 7.71
N SER A 221 -2.87 -9.70 8.88
CA SER A 221 -4.02 -8.85 9.16
C SER A 221 -3.63 -7.64 9.99
N LEU A 222 -4.25 -6.49 9.72
CA LEU A 222 -4.11 -5.32 10.58
C LEU A 222 -4.56 -5.68 12.00
N SER A 223 -3.65 -5.52 12.97
CA SER A 223 -3.89 -5.84 14.38
C SER A 223 -4.23 -4.59 15.19
N ARG A 224 -3.37 -3.55 15.10
CA ARG A 224 -3.54 -2.30 15.85
C ARG A 224 -2.76 -1.15 15.21
N TYR A 225 -2.90 0.03 15.79
CA TYR A 225 -2.04 1.18 15.53
C TYR A 225 -1.10 1.38 16.72
N GLU A 226 0.18 1.68 16.45
CA GLU A 226 1.21 1.89 17.47
C GLU A 226 1.96 3.19 17.18
N GLU A 227 2.24 3.98 18.21
CA GLU A 227 3.01 5.22 18.07
C GLU A 227 4.44 4.94 17.60
N SER A 228 4.91 5.70 16.61
CA SER A 228 6.17 5.42 15.95
C SER A 228 6.84 6.68 15.41
N GLU A 229 8.17 6.71 15.42
CA GLU A 229 8.96 7.84 14.90
C GLU A 229 9.03 7.78 13.37
N VAL A 230 7.93 8.17 12.72
CA VAL A 230 7.81 8.21 11.26
C VAL A 230 8.15 9.60 10.74
N VAL A 231 8.92 9.65 9.65
CA VAL A 231 9.33 10.86 8.97
C VAL A 231 8.97 10.78 7.49
N LYS A 232 8.55 11.91 6.93
CA LYS A 232 8.33 12.03 5.49
C LYS A 232 9.67 12.20 4.77
N LEU A 233 9.96 11.30 3.85
CA LEU A 233 11.08 11.41 2.93
C LEU A 233 10.57 11.97 1.59
N ASP A 234 10.92 13.22 1.31
CA ASP A 234 10.62 13.90 0.06
C ASP A 234 11.74 13.66 -0.95
N ILE A 235 11.38 13.43 -2.21
CA ILE A 235 12.32 13.29 -3.32
C ILE A 235 12.29 14.56 -4.15
N LEU A 236 13.47 15.10 -4.45
CA LEU A 236 13.64 16.29 -5.27
C LEU A 236 14.44 15.96 -6.51
N LEU A 237 13.97 16.44 -7.66
CA LEU A 237 14.68 16.39 -8.94
C LEU A 237 15.02 17.81 -9.34
N ASN A 238 16.32 18.12 -9.48
CA ASN A 238 16.83 19.46 -9.76
C ASN A 238 16.38 20.56 -8.78
N GLY A 239 15.97 20.18 -7.57
CA GLY A 239 15.46 21.08 -6.54
C GLY A 239 13.94 21.13 -6.46
N ASP A 240 13.24 20.60 -7.47
CA ASP A 240 11.77 20.55 -7.49
C ASP A 240 11.29 19.28 -6.78
N LYS A 241 10.31 19.43 -5.89
CA LYS A 241 9.74 18.30 -5.15
C LYS A 241 8.86 17.48 -6.08
N VAL A 242 8.98 16.15 -5.98
CA VAL A 242 8.15 15.22 -6.74
C VAL A 242 7.26 14.47 -5.77
N ASP A 243 6.06 15.01 -5.54
CA ASP A 243 5.11 14.51 -4.54
C ASP A 243 4.73 13.04 -4.74
N ALA A 244 4.64 12.57 -5.99
CA ALA A 244 4.33 11.19 -6.32
C ALA A 244 5.39 10.18 -5.85
N LEU A 245 6.59 10.65 -5.51
CA LEU A 245 7.71 9.83 -5.03
C LEU A 245 7.96 9.98 -3.52
N SER A 246 7.20 10.82 -2.82
CA SER A 246 7.33 10.99 -1.38
C SER A 246 6.84 9.74 -0.63
N ILE A 247 7.59 9.33 0.39
CA ILE A 247 7.28 8.12 1.17
C ILE A 247 7.40 8.37 2.68
N MET A 248 6.56 7.67 3.45
CA MET A 248 6.66 7.65 4.91
C MET A 248 7.59 6.53 5.36
N VAL A 249 8.60 6.86 6.16
CA VAL A 249 9.61 5.89 6.63
C VAL A 249 9.91 6.07 8.11
N HIS A 250 10.26 4.98 8.78
CA HIS A 250 10.76 5.08 10.15
C HIS A 250 12.12 5.79 10.18
N LYS A 251 12.32 6.70 11.14
CA LYS A 251 13.51 7.56 11.24
C LYS A 251 14.83 6.79 11.25
N SER A 252 14.89 5.63 11.91
CA SER A 252 16.09 4.77 11.94
C SER A 252 16.52 4.29 10.55
N ASN A 253 15.56 4.05 9.66
CA ASN A 253 15.78 3.45 8.35
C ASN A 253 15.86 4.52 7.24
N ALA A 254 15.53 5.76 7.55
CA ALA A 254 15.43 6.83 6.57
C ALA A 254 16.73 7.07 5.76
N PRO A 255 17.94 7.09 6.36
CA PRO A 255 19.18 7.26 5.59
C PRO A 255 19.46 6.12 4.62
N MET A 256 19.17 4.87 5.02
CA MET A 256 19.35 3.70 4.18
C MET A 256 18.36 3.70 3.02
N LYS A 257 17.06 3.91 3.31
CA LYS A 257 16.02 4.00 2.29
C LYS A 257 16.26 5.15 1.31
N ALA A 258 16.68 6.32 1.80
CA ALA A 258 17.03 7.46 0.96
C ALA A 258 18.15 7.15 -0.04
N ARG A 259 19.21 6.45 0.40
CA ARG A 259 20.30 6.02 -0.50
C ARG A 259 19.81 5.03 -1.54
N GLN A 260 19.11 3.97 -1.12
CA GLN A 260 18.57 2.98 -2.03
C GLN A 260 17.64 3.60 -3.07
N PHE A 261 16.77 4.52 -2.66
CA PHE A 261 15.83 5.18 -3.56
C PHE A 261 16.55 6.08 -4.58
N THR A 262 17.49 6.91 -4.12
CA THR A 262 18.28 7.79 -5.01
C THR A 262 19.19 7.01 -5.97
N GLU A 263 19.74 5.86 -5.56
CA GLU A 263 20.51 4.96 -6.42
C GLU A 263 19.65 4.26 -7.47
N SER A 264 18.45 3.79 -7.09
CA SER A 264 17.51 3.18 -8.01
C SER A 264 17.05 4.18 -9.07
N LEU A 265 16.68 5.40 -8.66
CA LEU A 265 16.30 6.47 -9.60
C LEU A 265 17.43 6.83 -10.57
N LYS A 266 18.68 6.87 -10.11
CA LYS A 266 19.84 7.12 -10.98
C LYS A 266 20.01 6.07 -12.09
N LYS A 267 19.60 4.82 -11.85
CA LYS A 267 19.66 3.74 -12.85
C LYS A 267 18.52 3.83 -13.87
N VAL A 268 17.37 4.33 -13.45
CA VAL A 268 16.16 4.41 -14.28
C VAL A 268 16.12 5.71 -15.10
N ILE A 269 16.58 6.83 -14.52
CA ILE A 269 16.56 8.13 -15.20
C ILE A 269 17.64 8.14 -16.29
N PRO A 270 17.26 8.31 -17.57
CA PRO A 270 18.22 8.37 -18.66
C PRO A 270 19.10 9.61 -18.54
N ARG A 271 20.32 9.53 -19.10
CA ARG A 271 21.18 10.71 -19.21
C ARG A 271 20.51 11.75 -20.10
N GLN A 272 20.72 13.01 -19.76
CA GLN A 272 20.18 14.14 -20.52
C GLN A 272 21.33 15.05 -20.98
N GLN A 273 21.01 16.14 -21.69
CA GLN A 273 22.01 17.15 -22.10
C GLN A 273 22.49 18.02 -20.91
N PHE A 274 21.84 17.89 -19.76
CA PHE A 274 22.19 18.56 -18.52
C PHE A 274 22.31 17.55 -17.38
N ASP A 275 22.99 17.95 -16.31
CA ASP A 275 23.12 17.15 -15.10
C ASP A 275 21.77 17.10 -14.37
N VAL A 276 21.27 15.89 -14.09
CA VAL A 276 20.06 15.70 -13.30
C VAL A 276 20.46 15.38 -11.86
N ALA A 277 20.16 16.31 -10.95
CA ALA A 277 20.38 16.12 -9.52
C ALA A 277 19.18 15.43 -8.87
N ILE A 278 19.40 14.25 -8.32
CA ILE A 278 18.41 13.46 -7.58
C ILE A 278 18.73 13.60 -6.09
N GLN A 279 17.80 14.12 -5.31
CA GLN A 279 17.99 14.39 -3.89
C GLN A 279 16.86 13.76 -3.09
N ALA A 280 17.17 13.29 -1.90
CA ALA A 280 16.19 12.85 -0.92
C ALA A 280 16.36 13.70 0.35
N ALA A 281 15.28 14.30 0.82
CA ALA A 281 15.26 15.22 1.95
C ALA A 281 14.22 14.81 3.00
N ILE A 282 14.48 15.19 4.24
CA ILE A 282 13.49 15.13 5.32
C ILE A 282 13.27 16.56 5.79
N GLY A 283 12.05 17.06 5.59
CA GLY A 283 11.73 18.48 5.76
C GLY A 283 12.53 19.33 4.78
N GLY A 284 13.61 19.97 5.27
CA GLY A 284 14.53 20.76 4.45
C GLY A 284 15.95 20.21 4.38
N LYS A 285 16.28 19.14 5.11
CA LYS A 285 17.65 18.59 5.16
C LYS A 285 17.83 17.49 4.12
N ILE A 286 18.78 17.68 3.21
CA ILE A 286 19.17 16.66 2.24
C ILE A 286 19.94 15.54 2.95
N ILE A 287 19.49 14.29 2.80
CA ILE A 287 20.09 13.10 3.43
C ILE A 287 20.89 12.28 2.42
N SER A 288 20.41 12.23 1.17
CA SER A 288 21.08 11.53 0.08
C SER A 288 21.02 12.39 -1.18
N ARG A 289 22.11 12.39 -1.95
CA ARG A 289 22.20 13.05 -3.25
C ARG A 289 22.93 12.15 -4.24
N GLN A 290 22.36 12.00 -5.42
CA GLN A 290 22.96 11.36 -6.58
C GLN A 290 22.83 12.29 -7.78
N THR A 291 23.79 12.25 -8.70
CA THR A 291 23.73 13.03 -9.94
C THR A 291 23.86 12.11 -11.14
N VAL A 292 22.94 12.22 -12.08
CA VAL A 292 23.05 11.63 -13.42
C VAL A 292 23.80 12.65 -14.28
N LYS A 293 25.00 12.29 -14.73
CA LYS A 293 25.84 13.16 -15.53
C LYS A 293 25.24 13.39 -16.92
N ALA A 294 25.38 14.61 -17.40
CA ALA A 294 25.05 14.98 -18.77
C ALA A 294 25.83 14.14 -19.80
N TYR A 295 25.30 14.06 -21.02
CA TYR A 295 26.09 13.63 -22.16
C TYR A 295 27.30 14.57 -22.33
N ARG A 296 28.46 13.98 -22.54
CA ARG A 296 29.64 14.75 -22.97
C ARG A 296 29.43 15.09 -24.45
N LYS A 297 29.66 16.35 -24.81
CA LYS A 297 29.77 16.78 -26.20
C LYS A 297 30.91 16.05 -26.91
#